data_AF-D9XVV4-F1
#
_entry.id   AF-D9XVV4-F1
#
_cell.length_a   1.000
_cell.length_b   1.000
_cell.length_c   1.000
_cell.angle_alpha   90.00
_cell.angle_beta   90.00
_cell.angle_gamma   90.00
#
_symmetry.space_group_name_H-M   'P 1'
#
loop_
_entity.id
_entity.type
_entity.pdbx_description
1 polymer ?
#
loop_
_entity_poly.entity_id
_entity_poly.type
_entity_poly.pdbx_seq_one_letter_code
_entity_poly.pdbx_strand_id
1 'polypeptide(L)'
;MLAPSLGAGPVGFTNLAVSGAQTRDVLERQLPAALALRPDLVSVVVGVNDTLRRTFDIRDVAARLDRVYAACAGQGAVLLTACLPDPGAMLGLPGPLARPLARRQRAVNTVVHALSDQYGAVHLHACEGDWIGDRAMWSADRLHPGEPGHRQLAVRFHALLAEHGLAAGPAPSPEPGSPAPTRWASLRWLATAGTGWVARRCTDLLPQLLSLAAGELCHHARGTGVRLDLRASAAVSAALAALSTGERRPGAT
;
A
#
# COMPACT_ATOMS: atom_id res chain seq x y z
N MET A 1 15.65 2.06 -9.03
CA MET A 1 15.45 0.84 -9.84
C MET A 1 14.62 1.13 -11.07
N LEU A 2 13.39 1.64 -10.92
CA LEU A 2 12.52 1.96 -12.06
C LEU A 2 12.91 3.24 -12.82
N ALA A 3 13.22 4.33 -12.11
CA ALA A 3 13.42 5.65 -12.74
C ALA A 3 14.42 5.67 -13.92
N PRO A 4 15.61 5.05 -13.85
CA PRO A 4 16.54 5.02 -15.00
C PRO A 4 16.01 4.28 -16.23
N SER A 5 14.98 3.43 -16.07
CA SER A 5 14.38 2.64 -17.14
C SER A 5 13.19 3.32 -17.83
N LEU A 6 12.79 4.52 -17.37
CA LEU A 6 11.63 5.22 -17.92
C LEU A 6 11.94 6.01 -19.21
N GLY A 7 13.17 6.52 -19.34
CA GLY A 7 13.59 7.33 -20.48
C GLY A 7 14.94 6.91 -21.04
N ALA A 8 15.19 7.28 -22.30
CA ALA A 8 16.51 7.14 -22.92
C ALA A 8 17.53 8.19 -22.44
N GLY A 9 17.06 9.26 -21.81
CA GLY A 9 17.87 10.34 -21.23
C GLY A 9 17.80 10.39 -19.69
N PRO A 10 18.43 11.40 -19.06
CA PRO A 10 18.42 11.56 -17.61
C PRO A 10 17.01 11.70 -17.03
N VAL A 11 16.66 10.86 -16.06
CA VAL A 11 15.36 10.91 -15.34
C VAL A 11 15.59 11.45 -13.93
N GLY A 12 14.91 12.54 -13.59
CA GLY A 12 14.88 13.07 -12.22
C GLY A 12 14.07 12.15 -11.30
N PHE A 13 14.61 11.84 -10.12
CA PHE A 13 13.91 11.01 -9.13
C PHE A 13 13.97 11.67 -7.76
N THR A 14 12.82 11.78 -7.11
CA THR A 14 12.71 12.26 -5.72
C THR A 14 11.86 11.31 -4.92
N ASN A 15 12.41 10.81 -3.81
CA ASN A 15 11.69 9.94 -2.89
C ASN A 15 11.17 10.76 -1.70
N LEU A 16 9.84 10.88 -1.60
CA LEU A 16 9.16 11.55 -0.49
C LEU A 16 8.58 10.55 0.53
N ALA A 17 8.77 9.24 0.31
CA ALA A 17 8.23 8.21 1.17
C ALA A 17 8.92 8.19 2.54
N VAL A 18 8.13 7.97 3.59
CA VAL A 18 8.59 7.88 4.97
C VAL A 18 8.10 6.56 5.55
N SER A 19 8.97 5.86 6.27
CA SER A 19 8.60 4.60 6.94
C SER A 19 7.44 4.83 7.92
N GLY A 20 6.41 3.99 7.82
CA GLY A 20 5.23 4.07 8.68
C GLY A 20 4.18 5.11 8.26
N ALA A 21 4.38 5.81 7.12
CA ALA A 21 3.42 6.77 6.60
C ALA A 21 2.04 6.15 6.34
N GLN A 22 1.01 6.91 6.68
CA GLN A 22 -0.40 6.62 6.41
C GLN A 22 -0.92 7.49 5.26
N THR A 23 -2.10 7.15 4.74
CA THR A 23 -2.79 7.98 3.73
C THR A 23 -2.94 9.46 4.13
N ARG A 24 -3.07 9.74 5.43
CA ARG A 24 -3.09 11.09 5.98
C ARG A 24 -1.77 11.82 5.78
N ASP A 25 -0.64 11.17 6.07
CA ASP A 25 0.69 11.78 5.90
C ASP A 25 0.97 12.07 4.43
N VAL A 26 0.51 11.18 3.53
CA VAL A 26 0.61 11.40 2.08
C VAL A 26 -0.15 12.66 1.70
N LEU A 27 -1.43 12.76 2.07
CA LEU A 27 -2.26 13.90 1.73
C LEU A 27 -1.75 15.23 2.32
N GLU A 28 -1.40 15.25 3.60
CA GLU A 28 -1.11 16.49 4.33
C GLU A 28 0.33 16.98 4.14
N ARG A 29 1.28 16.08 3.86
CA ARG A 29 2.72 16.42 3.85
C ARG A 29 3.41 16.09 2.54
N GLN A 30 3.24 14.87 2.03
CA GLN A 30 4.00 14.43 0.86
C GLN A 30 3.42 14.98 -0.44
N LEU A 31 2.09 15.05 -0.57
CA LEU A 31 1.41 15.53 -1.76
C LEU A 31 1.77 17.00 -2.08
N PRO A 32 1.69 17.97 -1.14
CA PRO A 32 2.09 19.35 -1.45
C PRO A 32 3.54 19.46 -1.95
N ALA A 33 4.46 18.69 -1.35
CA ALA A 33 5.86 18.64 -1.76
C ALA A 33 6.02 17.98 -3.15
N ALA A 34 5.26 16.92 -3.44
CA ALA A 34 5.28 16.26 -4.75
C ALA A 34 4.78 17.20 -5.86
N LEU A 35 3.63 17.86 -5.66
CA LEU A 35 3.04 18.74 -6.66
C LEU A 35 3.93 19.95 -6.98
N ALA A 36 4.68 20.45 -5.99
CA ALA A 36 5.65 21.52 -6.20
C ALA A 36 6.79 21.14 -7.17
N LEU A 37 7.11 19.85 -7.30
CA LEU A 37 8.11 19.35 -8.25
C LEU A 37 7.59 19.24 -9.68
N ARG A 38 6.26 19.35 -9.88
CA ARG A 38 5.57 19.16 -11.17
C ARG A 38 6.00 17.87 -11.89
N PRO A 39 5.81 16.70 -11.27
CA PRO A 39 6.29 15.43 -11.82
C PRO A 39 5.47 15.00 -13.03
N ASP A 40 6.11 14.40 -14.03
CA ASP A 40 5.42 13.71 -15.13
C ASP A 40 4.79 12.38 -14.66
N LEU A 41 5.37 11.77 -13.62
CA LEU A 41 4.97 10.47 -13.08
C LEU A 41 5.07 10.48 -11.55
N VAL A 42 4.06 9.95 -10.88
CA VAL A 42 4.01 9.88 -9.41
C VAL A 42 3.59 8.49 -8.96
N SER A 43 4.37 7.90 -8.04
CA SER A 43 4.03 6.62 -7.44
C SER A 43 3.42 6.82 -6.05
N VAL A 44 2.19 6.34 -5.88
CA VAL A 44 1.47 6.37 -4.60
C VAL A 44 1.11 4.94 -4.20
N VAL A 45 1.97 4.32 -3.40
CA VAL A 45 1.77 2.97 -2.85
C VAL A 45 1.70 3.09 -1.33
N VAL A 46 0.47 3.12 -0.79
CA VAL A 46 0.20 3.38 0.64
C VAL A 46 -1.07 2.64 1.07
N GLY A 47 -1.29 2.50 2.38
CA GLY A 47 -2.53 1.98 2.96
C GLY A 47 -2.33 0.79 3.90
N VAL A 48 -1.26 0.00 3.71
CA VAL A 48 -0.94 -1.11 4.64
C VAL A 48 -0.77 -0.61 6.07
N ASN A 49 -0.07 0.52 6.26
CA ASN A 49 0.09 1.11 7.60
C ASN A 49 -1.24 1.53 8.22
N ASP A 50 -2.18 2.06 7.44
CA ASP A 50 -3.51 2.41 7.93
C ASP A 50 -4.23 1.18 8.50
N THR A 51 -4.13 0.02 7.84
CA THR A 51 -4.78 -1.23 8.32
C THR A 51 -4.28 -1.67 9.71
N LEU A 52 -3.06 -1.28 10.06
CA LEU A 52 -2.37 -1.59 11.32
C LEU A 52 -2.65 -0.56 12.42
N ARG A 53 -3.64 0.33 12.25
CA ARG A 53 -3.93 1.40 13.22
C ARG A 53 -5.30 1.23 13.84
N ARG A 54 -5.43 1.75 15.07
CA ARG A 54 -6.72 1.82 15.78
C ARG A 54 -7.75 2.61 15.01
N THR A 55 -7.26 3.71 14.46
CA THR A 55 -8.01 4.75 13.77
C THR A 55 -8.32 4.36 12.33
N PHE A 56 -8.13 3.10 11.94
CA PHE A 56 -8.51 2.62 10.63
C PHE A 56 -10.01 2.83 10.40
N ASP A 57 -10.32 3.68 9.43
CA ASP A 57 -11.64 3.83 8.83
C ASP A 57 -11.44 3.87 7.30
N ILE A 58 -12.14 3.00 6.59
CA ILE A 58 -12.02 2.90 5.15
C ILE A 58 -12.56 4.15 4.42
N ARG A 59 -13.54 4.86 5.00
CA ARG A 59 -14.07 6.10 4.42
C ARG A 59 -13.00 7.19 4.38
N ASP A 60 -12.28 7.32 5.48
CA ASP A 60 -11.15 8.22 5.63
C ASP A 60 -10.02 7.89 4.66
N VAL A 61 -9.67 6.61 4.52
CA VAL A 61 -8.66 6.15 3.56
C VAL A 61 -9.10 6.46 2.13
N ALA A 62 -10.36 6.15 1.77
CA ALA A 62 -10.90 6.41 0.44
C ALA A 62 -10.90 7.89 0.09
N ALA A 63 -11.42 8.75 0.98
CA ALA A 63 -11.45 10.20 0.75
C ALA A 63 -10.04 10.82 0.63
N ARG A 64 -9.05 10.30 1.37
CA ARG A 64 -7.67 10.79 1.27
C ARG A 64 -7.01 10.34 -0.02
N LEU A 65 -7.16 9.07 -0.41
CA LEU A 65 -6.61 8.57 -1.67
C LEU A 65 -7.24 9.25 -2.88
N ASP A 66 -8.56 9.42 -2.87
CA ASP A 66 -9.29 10.14 -3.91
C ASP A 66 -8.72 11.55 -4.13
N ARG A 67 -8.54 12.33 -3.04
CA ARG A 67 -7.94 13.67 -3.12
C ARG A 67 -6.49 13.65 -3.61
N VAL A 68 -5.69 12.67 -3.21
CA VAL A 68 -4.31 12.52 -3.67
C VAL A 68 -4.29 12.21 -5.17
N TYR A 69 -5.12 11.28 -5.62
CA TYR A 69 -5.15 10.84 -7.02
C TYR A 69 -5.71 11.96 -7.92
N ALA A 70 -6.81 12.61 -7.51
CA ALA A 70 -7.38 13.75 -8.19
C ALA A 70 -6.37 14.90 -8.37
N ALA A 71 -5.61 15.23 -7.33
CA ALA A 71 -4.64 16.31 -7.39
C ALA A 71 -3.47 15.98 -8.33
N CYS A 72 -2.95 14.75 -8.28
CA CYS A 72 -1.91 14.29 -9.20
C CYS A 72 -2.39 14.26 -10.65
N ALA A 73 -3.56 13.67 -10.90
CA ALA A 73 -4.16 13.58 -12.24
C ALA A 73 -4.52 14.97 -12.79
N GLY A 74 -5.03 15.87 -11.95
CA GLY A 74 -5.35 17.25 -12.31
C GLY A 74 -4.11 18.09 -12.70
N GLN A 75 -2.91 17.70 -12.24
CA GLN A 75 -1.65 18.28 -12.69
C GLN A 75 -1.11 17.63 -13.97
N GLY A 76 -1.75 16.56 -14.46
CA GLY A 76 -1.32 15.80 -15.64
C GLY A 76 -0.26 14.74 -15.35
N ALA A 77 0.03 14.42 -14.09
CA ALA A 77 0.99 13.38 -13.73
C ALA A 77 0.39 11.99 -13.94
N VAL A 78 1.16 11.07 -14.55
CA VAL A 78 0.79 9.65 -14.61
C VAL A 78 0.90 9.03 -13.23
N LEU A 79 -0.19 8.48 -12.73
CA LEU A 79 -0.25 7.87 -11.41
C LEU A 79 0.11 6.39 -11.47
N LEU A 80 1.06 5.95 -10.64
CA LEU A 80 1.36 4.54 -10.39
C LEU A 80 0.87 4.14 -9.00
N THR A 81 0.18 3.01 -8.92
CA THR A 81 -0.20 2.44 -7.62
C THR A 81 -0.24 0.92 -7.66
N ALA A 82 -0.48 0.29 -6.51
CA ALA A 82 -0.59 -1.15 -6.40
C ALA A 82 -1.57 -1.55 -5.31
N CYS A 83 -2.32 -2.61 -5.54
CA CYS A 83 -2.94 -3.36 -4.46
C CYS A 83 -1.87 -4.25 -3.78
N LEU A 84 -1.95 -4.39 -2.46
CA LEU A 84 -0.88 -5.00 -1.65
C LEU A 84 -1.36 -6.23 -0.87
N PRO A 85 -0.46 -7.17 -0.54
CA PRO A 85 -0.82 -8.38 0.16
C PRO A 85 -1.28 -8.10 1.60
N ASP A 86 -2.06 -9.04 2.16
CA ASP A 86 -2.54 -8.95 3.54
C ASP A 86 -1.37 -9.01 4.54
N PRO A 87 -1.16 -7.96 5.36
CA PRO A 87 -0.09 -7.97 6.35
C PRO A 87 -0.27 -9.08 7.41
N GLY A 88 -1.49 -9.54 7.67
CA GLY A 88 -1.74 -10.66 8.58
C GLY A 88 -1.14 -11.97 8.08
N ALA A 89 -1.37 -12.30 6.80
CA ALA A 89 -0.77 -13.44 6.12
C ALA A 89 0.76 -13.32 6.04
N MET A 90 1.29 -12.14 5.68
CA MET A 90 2.74 -11.92 5.56
C MET A 90 3.49 -12.12 6.88
N LEU A 91 2.87 -11.70 7.99
CA LEU A 91 3.39 -11.88 9.34
C LEU A 91 3.17 -13.31 9.89
N GLY A 92 2.44 -14.16 9.19
CA GLY A 92 2.10 -15.51 9.67
C GLY A 92 1.24 -15.50 10.93
N LEU A 93 0.35 -14.52 11.07
CA LEU A 93 -0.52 -14.42 12.25
C LEU A 93 -1.55 -15.55 12.28
N PRO A 94 -1.93 -16.05 13.48
CA PRO A 94 -3.01 -17.01 13.59
C PRO A 94 -4.34 -16.41 13.12
N GLY A 95 -5.25 -17.27 12.65
CA GLY A 95 -6.52 -16.87 12.03
C GLY A 95 -7.29 -15.75 12.72
N PRO A 96 -7.49 -15.77 14.06
CA PRO A 96 -8.18 -14.70 14.77
C PRO A 96 -7.56 -13.31 14.64
N LEU A 97 -6.23 -13.23 14.49
CA LEU A 97 -5.49 -11.98 14.29
C LEU A 97 -5.36 -11.62 12.81
N ALA A 98 -5.20 -12.62 11.93
CA ALA A 98 -5.05 -12.41 10.50
C ALA A 98 -6.36 -11.96 9.82
N ARG A 99 -7.51 -12.57 10.15
CA ARG A 99 -8.79 -12.30 9.46
C ARG A 99 -9.24 -10.83 9.55
N PRO A 100 -9.14 -10.13 10.69
CA PRO A 100 -9.42 -8.70 10.75
C PRO A 100 -8.52 -7.86 9.85
N LEU A 101 -7.22 -8.15 9.80
CA LEU A 101 -6.28 -7.45 8.92
C LEU A 101 -6.57 -7.73 7.45
N ALA A 102 -6.86 -8.99 7.11
CA ALA A 102 -7.23 -9.37 5.76
C ALA A 102 -8.49 -8.63 5.28
N ARG A 103 -9.51 -8.45 6.14
CA ARG A 103 -10.69 -7.63 5.81
C ARG A 103 -10.31 -6.17 5.57
N ARG A 104 -9.45 -5.59 6.40
CA ARG A 104 -8.99 -4.20 6.24
C ARG A 104 -8.18 -4.02 4.96
N GLN A 105 -7.26 -4.95 4.65
CA GLN A 105 -6.46 -4.88 3.43
C GLN A 105 -7.31 -5.09 2.18
N ARG A 106 -8.28 -6.02 2.19
CA ARG A 106 -9.25 -6.16 1.10
C ARG A 106 -10.03 -4.87 0.85
N ALA A 107 -10.45 -4.19 1.93
CA ALA A 107 -11.14 -2.91 1.85
C ALA A 107 -10.26 -1.83 1.19
N VAL A 108 -9.00 -1.69 1.63
CA VAL A 108 -8.03 -0.76 1.01
C VAL A 108 -7.79 -1.11 -0.46
N ASN A 109 -7.51 -2.38 -0.78
CA ASN A 109 -7.28 -2.81 -2.15
C ASN A 109 -8.49 -2.52 -3.04
N THR A 110 -9.71 -2.75 -2.57
CA THR A 110 -10.95 -2.45 -3.32
C THR A 110 -11.04 -0.96 -3.66
N VAL A 111 -10.69 -0.08 -2.71
CA VAL A 111 -10.62 1.36 -2.96
C VAL A 111 -9.54 1.69 -3.98
N VAL A 112 -8.34 1.13 -3.85
CA VAL A 112 -7.24 1.37 -4.80
C VAL A 112 -7.63 0.93 -6.22
N HIS A 113 -8.29 -0.22 -6.40
CA HIS A 113 -8.80 -0.64 -7.71
C HIS A 113 -9.79 0.38 -8.28
N ALA A 114 -10.83 0.73 -7.51
CA ALA A 114 -11.87 1.65 -7.97
C ALA A 114 -11.30 3.04 -8.35
N LEU A 115 -10.38 3.58 -7.54
CA LEU A 115 -9.75 4.86 -7.83
C LEU A 115 -8.73 4.77 -8.98
N SER A 116 -8.12 3.61 -9.19
CA SER A 116 -7.24 3.40 -10.35
C SER A 116 -8.04 3.46 -11.64
N ASP A 117 -9.22 2.83 -11.67
CA ASP A 117 -10.11 2.89 -12.82
C ASP A 117 -10.62 4.33 -13.06
N GLN A 118 -11.00 5.03 -11.99
CA GLN A 118 -11.51 6.41 -12.05
C GLN A 118 -10.48 7.41 -12.58
N TYR A 119 -9.22 7.32 -12.13
CA TYR A 119 -8.15 8.26 -12.46
C TYR A 119 -7.17 7.77 -13.52
N GLY A 120 -7.41 6.59 -14.13
CA GLY A 120 -6.54 6.02 -15.16
C GLY A 120 -5.14 5.68 -14.66
N ALA A 121 -5.02 5.19 -13.42
CA ALA A 121 -3.73 4.87 -12.83
C ALA A 121 -3.12 3.60 -13.45
N VAL A 122 -1.80 3.59 -13.60
CA VAL A 122 -1.03 2.37 -13.87
C VAL A 122 -1.02 1.52 -12.59
N HIS A 123 -1.95 0.58 -12.52
CA HIS A 123 -2.21 -0.25 -11.36
C HIS A 123 -1.50 -1.59 -11.44
N LEU A 124 -0.59 -1.86 -10.51
CA LEU A 124 0.02 -3.18 -10.36
C LEU A 124 -0.75 -4.04 -9.36
N HIS A 125 -1.25 -5.19 -9.81
CA HIS A 125 -1.89 -6.16 -8.92
C HIS A 125 -0.84 -6.98 -8.14
N ALA A 126 -0.37 -6.44 -7.01
CA ALA A 126 0.73 -7.01 -6.22
C ALA A 126 0.24 -7.76 -4.95
N CYS A 127 -1.04 -8.07 -4.82
CA CYS A 127 -1.56 -8.77 -3.64
C CYS A 127 -1.61 -10.30 -3.76
N GLU A 128 -1.23 -10.87 -4.91
CA GLU A 128 -1.24 -12.31 -5.19
C GLU A 128 0.05 -12.79 -5.88
N GLY A 129 0.24 -14.12 -5.92
CA GLY A 129 1.35 -14.81 -6.59
C GLY A 129 2.44 -15.35 -5.65
N ASP A 130 3.29 -16.22 -6.21
CA ASP A 130 4.30 -17.00 -5.46
C ASP A 130 5.31 -16.13 -4.71
N TRP A 131 5.58 -14.93 -5.22
CA TRP A 131 6.55 -13.98 -4.64
C TRP A 131 6.18 -13.53 -3.22
N ILE A 132 4.90 -13.60 -2.84
CA ILE A 132 4.45 -13.23 -1.50
C ILE A 132 4.91 -14.25 -0.46
N GLY A 133 4.89 -15.54 -0.83
CA GLY A 133 5.36 -16.62 0.04
C GLY A 133 6.89 -16.70 0.12
N ASP A 134 7.60 -16.21 -0.90
CA ASP A 134 9.05 -16.24 -0.94
C ASP A 134 9.66 -15.30 0.11
N ARG A 135 10.30 -15.90 1.10
CA ARG A 135 10.94 -15.19 2.20
C ARG A 135 12.04 -14.23 1.73
N ALA A 136 12.69 -14.51 0.60
CA ALA A 136 13.79 -13.70 0.06
C ALA A 136 13.30 -12.38 -0.57
N MET A 137 12.02 -12.30 -0.94
CA MET A 137 11.41 -11.09 -1.49
C MET A 137 11.18 -10.00 -0.43
N TRP A 138 11.21 -10.38 0.85
CA TRP A 138 10.86 -9.51 1.97
C TRP A 138 12.06 -9.18 2.85
N SER A 139 12.01 -8.01 3.46
CA SER A 139 12.95 -7.60 4.49
C SER A 139 12.82 -8.46 5.75
N ALA A 140 13.73 -8.27 6.71
CA ALA A 140 13.73 -8.99 7.98
C ALA A 140 12.40 -8.85 8.76
N ASP A 141 11.67 -7.74 8.56
CA ASP A 141 10.38 -7.49 9.22
C ASP A 141 9.18 -8.18 8.58
N ARG A 142 9.38 -8.85 7.43
CA ARG A 142 8.34 -9.61 6.71
C ARG A 142 7.17 -8.77 6.21
N LEU A 143 7.28 -7.44 6.21
CA LEU A 143 6.24 -6.51 5.76
C LEU A 143 6.69 -5.64 4.59
N HIS A 144 7.95 -5.20 4.62
CA HIS A 144 8.51 -4.39 3.54
C HIS A 144 9.24 -5.29 2.54
N PRO A 145 9.15 -5.01 1.23
CA PRO A 145 9.98 -5.67 0.23
C PRO A 145 11.46 -5.49 0.58
N GLY A 146 12.25 -6.55 0.42
CA GLY A 146 13.70 -6.46 0.40
C GLY A 146 14.18 -5.90 -0.95
N GLU A 147 15.50 -5.86 -1.18
CA GLU A 147 16.02 -5.50 -2.51
C GLU A 147 15.41 -6.37 -3.64
N PRO A 148 15.34 -7.71 -3.52
CA PRO A 148 14.75 -8.54 -4.58
C PRO A 148 13.28 -8.21 -4.84
N GLY A 149 12.49 -8.00 -3.77
CA GLY A 149 11.08 -7.60 -3.90
C GLY A 149 10.91 -6.23 -4.56
N HIS A 150 11.74 -5.25 -4.20
CA HIS A 150 11.72 -3.93 -4.86
C HIS A 150 12.08 -4.02 -6.35
N ARG A 151 13.02 -4.89 -6.73
CA ARG A 151 13.36 -5.14 -8.14
C ARG A 151 12.20 -5.78 -8.88
N GLN A 152 11.57 -6.79 -8.28
CA GLN A 152 10.42 -7.46 -8.88
C GLN A 152 9.25 -6.49 -9.11
N LEU A 153 8.98 -5.58 -8.16
CA LEU A 153 8.00 -4.52 -8.34
C LEU A 153 8.41 -3.54 -9.44
N ALA A 154 9.68 -3.13 -9.48
CA ALA A 154 10.18 -2.24 -10.53
C ALA A 154 10.06 -2.85 -11.93
N VAL A 155 10.40 -4.14 -12.10
CA VAL A 155 10.23 -4.86 -13.37
C VAL A 155 8.77 -4.91 -13.80
N ARG A 156 7.86 -5.22 -12.87
CA ARG A 156 6.42 -5.30 -13.17
C ARG A 156 5.82 -3.94 -13.53
N PHE A 157 6.18 -2.89 -12.79
CA PHE A 157 5.75 -1.53 -13.15
C PHE A 157 6.35 -1.06 -14.48
N HIS A 158 7.61 -1.40 -14.78
CA HIS A 158 8.22 -1.10 -16.06
C HIS A 158 7.45 -1.74 -17.22
N ALA A 159 7.09 -3.02 -17.10
CA ALA A 159 6.29 -3.72 -18.10
C ALA A 159 4.94 -3.03 -18.35
N LEU A 160 4.21 -2.68 -17.28
CA LEU A 160 2.94 -1.95 -17.40
C LEU A 160 3.14 -0.58 -18.04
N LEU A 161 4.19 0.16 -17.69
CA LEU A 161 4.48 1.46 -18.30
C LEU A 161 4.89 1.33 -19.77
N ALA A 162 5.61 0.28 -20.14
CA ALA A 162 6.01 0.01 -21.51
C ALA A 162 4.79 -0.25 -22.40
N GLU A 163 3.77 -0.96 -21.90
CA GLU A 163 2.47 -1.15 -22.59
C GLU A 163 1.76 0.18 -22.89
N HIS A 164 1.99 1.20 -22.07
CA HIS A 164 1.44 2.55 -22.24
C HIS A 164 2.39 3.49 -23.01
N GLY A 165 3.54 3.00 -23.50
CA GLY A 165 4.55 3.83 -24.18
C GLY A 165 5.31 4.79 -23.26
N LEU A 166 5.24 4.59 -21.95
CA LEU A 166 5.83 5.46 -20.91
C LEU A 166 7.15 4.94 -20.33
N ALA A 167 7.68 3.86 -20.89
CA ALA A 167 8.98 3.31 -20.52
C ALA A 167 9.82 3.00 -21.76
N ALA A 168 10.56 4.00 -22.22
CA ALA A 168 11.41 3.91 -23.41
C ALA A 168 12.83 3.40 -23.13
N GLY A 169 13.21 3.27 -21.85
CA GLY A 169 14.51 2.75 -21.43
C GLY A 169 14.53 1.22 -21.29
N PRO A 170 15.73 0.62 -21.15
CA PRO A 170 15.86 -0.82 -20.94
C PRO A 170 15.20 -1.24 -19.62
N ALA A 171 14.57 -2.42 -19.63
CA ALA A 171 13.91 -2.97 -18.45
C ALA A 171 14.88 -3.06 -17.25
N PRO A 172 14.42 -2.80 -16.01
CA PRO A 172 15.23 -2.98 -14.82
C PRO A 172 15.74 -4.42 -14.70
N SER A 173 16.95 -4.61 -14.20
CA SER A 173 17.44 -5.96 -13.90
C SER A 173 16.69 -6.56 -12.70
N PRO A 174 16.16 -7.81 -12.83
CA PRO A 174 15.54 -8.52 -11.71
C PRO A 174 16.57 -8.97 -10.67
N GLU A 175 17.85 -9.10 -11.07
CA GLU A 175 18.90 -9.62 -10.21
C GLU A 175 19.30 -8.63 -9.12
N PRO A 176 19.42 -9.08 -7.86
CA PRO A 176 19.94 -8.27 -6.76
C PRO A 176 21.35 -7.75 -7.07
N GLY A 177 21.57 -6.46 -6.82
CA GLY A 177 22.88 -5.82 -6.97
C GLY A 177 23.75 -5.93 -5.72
N SER A 178 23.16 -6.30 -4.57
CA SER A 178 23.88 -6.61 -3.34
C SER A 178 23.59 -8.03 -2.86
N PRO A 179 24.57 -8.70 -2.21
CA PRO A 179 24.33 -9.99 -1.60
C PRO A 179 23.27 -9.89 -0.50
N ALA A 180 22.48 -10.96 -0.34
CA ALA A 180 21.46 -11.01 0.70
C ALA A 180 22.08 -10.74 2.08
N PRO A 181 21.41 -9.94 2.94
CA PRO A 181 21.92 -9.65 4.27
C PRO A 181 22.09 -10.94 5.07
N THR A 182 23.23 -11.08 5.76
CA THR A 182 23.49 -12.25 6.60
C THR A 182 22.46 -12.34 7.74
N ARG A 183 22.27 -13.55 8.29
CA ARG A 183 21.40 -13.77 9.46
C ARG A 183 21.78 -12.86 10.63
N TRP A 184 23.08 -12.67 10.86
CA TRP A 184 23.62 -11.75 11.88
C TRP A 184 23.31 -10.29 11.59
N ALA A 185 23.42 -9.83 10.35
CA ALA A 185 23.03 -8.47 9.98
C ALA A 185 21.53 -8.23 10.19
N SER A 186 20.69 -9.22 9.86
CA SER A 186 19.25 -9.18 10.09
C SER A 186 18.89 -9.14 11.58
N LEU A 187 19.54 -9.98 12.39
CA LEU A 187 19.37 -9.99 13.86
C LEU A 187 19.84 -8.68 14.50
N ARG A 188 20.98 -8.13 14.05
CA ARG A 188 21.50 -6.86 14.54
C ARG A 188 20.58 -5.70 14.17
N TRP A 189 20.02 -5.68 12.96
CA TRP A 189 19.01 -4.69 12.56
C TRP A 189 17.75 -4.79 13.43
N LEU A 190 17.24 -6.01 13.66
CA LEU A 190 16.13 -6.26 14.57
C LEU A 190 16.42 -5.73 15.99
N ALA A 191 17.64 -5.91 16.48
CA ALA A 191 18.07 -5.46 17.80
C ALA A 191 18.26 -3.94 17.92
N THR A 192 18.54 -3.21 16.83
CA THR A 192 18.83 -1.76 16.87
C THR A 192 17.71 -0.89 16.28
N ALA A 193 17.44 -1.01 14.98
CA ALA A 193 16.41 -0.25 14.29
C ALA A 193 15.02 -0.89 14.45
N GLY A 194 14.99 -2.22 14.51
CA GLY A 194 13.78 -3.00 14.72
C GLY A 194 13.20 -2.85 16.12
N THR A 195 14.00 -2.68 17.16
CA THR A 195 13.53 -2.53 18.56
C THR A 195 12.64 -1.30 18.73
N GLY A 196 12.98 -0.16 18.13
CA GLY A 196 12.13 1.03 18.15
C GLY A 196 10.81 0.83 17.39
N TRP A 197 10.83 0.07 16.29
CA TRP A 197 9.63 -0.31 15.55
C TRP A 197 8.75 -1.30 16.33
N VAL A 198 9.34 -2.37 16.87
CA VAL A 198 8.68 -3.39 17.71
C VAL A 198 8.08 -2.73 18.95
N ALA A 199 8.82 -1.89 19.66
CA ALA A 199 8.34 -1.21 20.87
C ALA A 199 7.12 -0.31 20.58
N ARG A 200 7.15 0.47 19.49
CA ARG A 200 5.99 1.24 19.03
C ARG A 200 4.81 0.32 18.69
N ARG A 201 5.06 -0.82 18.04
CA ARG A 201 4.01 -1.79 17.66
C ARG A 201 3.41 -2.53 18.84
N CYS A 202 4.19 -2.83 19.87
CA CYS A 202 3.69 -3.43 21.11
C CYS A 202 2.72 -2.49 21.85
N THR A 203 2.90 -1.18 21.75
CA THR A 203 2.04 -0.20 22.42
C THR A 203 0.91 0.34 21.53
N ASP A 204 1.12 0.43 20.21
CA ASP A 204 0.16 1.03 19.27
C ASP A 204 -0.76 0.02 18.55
N LEU A 205 -0.33 -1.22 18.36
CA LEU A 205 -0.99 -2.21 17.48
C LEU A 205 -1.48 -3.42 18.27
N LEU A 206 -0.66 -3.95 19.17
CA LEU A 206 -0.92 -5.24 19.83
C LEU A 206 -2.23 -5.26 20.65
N PRO A 207 -2.56 -4.28 21.52
CA PRO A 207 -3.80 -4.33 22.30
C PRO A 207 -5.06 -4.34 21.43
N GLN A 208 -5.00 -3.71 20.25
CA GLN A 208 -6.15 -3.61 19.36
C GLN A 208 -6.29 -4.84 18.48
N LEU A 209 -5.18 -5.40 18.01
CA LEU A 209 -5.22 -6.71 17.35
C LEU A 209 -5.84 -7.76 18.26
N LEU A 210 -5.51 -7.75 19.55
CA LEU A 210 -6.13 -8.63 20.54
C LEU A 210 -7.63 -8.35 20.70
N SER A 211 -8.06 -7.09 20.72
CA SER A 211 -9.49 -6.72 20.76
C SER A 211 -10.24 -7.19 19.51
N LEU A 212 -9.66 -7.01 18.32
CA LEU A 212 -10.22 -7.48 17.06
C LEU A 212 -10.29 -9.02 17.03
N ALA A 213 -9.26 -9.70 17.52
CA ALA A 213 -9.22 -11.15 17.62
C ALA A 213 -10.26 -11.69 18.63
N ALA A 214 -10.46 -11.02 19.77
CA ALA A 214 -11.52 -11.37 20.70
C ALA A 214 -12.90 -11.24 20.04
N GLY A 215 -13.13 -10.15 19.29
CA GLY A 215 -14.34 -9.99 18.48
C GLY A 215 -14.51 -11.09 17.43
N GLU A 216 -13.43 -11.44 16.72
CA GLU A 216 -13.39 -12.52 15.74
C GLU A 216 -13.78 -13.86 16.37
N LEU A 217 -13.18 -14.20 17.52
CA LEU A 217 -13.45 -15.44 18.26
C LEU A 217 -14.90 -15.48 18.76
N CYS A 218 -15.42 -14.37 19.30
CA CYS A 218 -16.81 -14.27 19.73
C CYS A 218 -17.79 -14.48 18.57
N HIS A 219 -17.54 -13.86 17.41
CA HIS A 219 -18.37 -14.04 16.22
C HIS A 219 -18.26 -15.46 15.66
N HIS A 220 -17.07 -16.04 15.68
CA HIS A 220 -16.84 -17.42 15.24
C HIS A 220 -17.57 -18.42 16.14
N ALA A 221 -17.46 -18.29 17.46
CA ALA A 221 -18.15 -19.13 18.44
C ALA A 221 -19.69 -19.04 18.30
N ARG A 222 -20.21 -17.89 17.86
CA ARG A 222 -21.64 -17.67 17.60
C ARG A 222 -22.07 -18.03 16.17
N GLY A 223 -21.18 -18.51 15.31
CA GLY A 223 -21.48 -18.79 13.90
C GLY A 223 -21.83 -17.55 13.06
N THR A 224 -21.45 -16.36 13.51
CA THR A 224 -21.82 -15.07 12.88
C THR A 224 -20.66 -14.36 12.18
N GLY A 225 -19.55 -15.06 11.90
CA GLY A 225 -18.36 -14.50 11.25
C GLY A 225 -18.67 -13.76 9.94
N VAL A 226 -19.57 -14.32 9.11
CA VAL A 226 -20.03 -13.72 7.84
C VAL A 226 -20.54 -12.28 8.01
N ARG A 227 -21.11 -11.93 9.17
CA ARG A 227 -21.58 -10.56 9.43
C ARG A 227 -20.44 -9.54 9.44
N LEU A 228 -19.23 -9.95 9.83
CA LEU A 228 -18.05 -9.07 9.80
C LEU A 228 -17.61 -8.80 8.37
N ASP A 229 -17.63 -9.81 7.50
CA ASP A 229 -17.30 -9.67 6.09
C ASP A 229 -18.33 -8.81 5.34
N LEU A 230 -19.62 -9.01 5.62
CA LEU A 230 -20.70 -8.19 5.05
C LEU A 230 -20.60 -6.72 5.51
N ARG A 231 -20.31 -6.47 6.79
CA ARG A 231 -20.11 -5.10 7.30
C ARG A 231 -18.90 -4.43 6.65
N ALA A 232 -17.79 -5.14 6.52
CA ALA A 232 -16.60 -4.61 5.85
C ALA A 232 -16.90 -4.26 4.38
N SER A 233 -17.58 -5.15 3.67
CA SER A 233 -17.98 -4.93 2.27
C SER A 233 -18.93 -3.73 2.14
N ALA A 234 -19.96 -3.66 2.98
CA ALA A 234 -20.90 -2.54 2.99
C ALA A 234 -20.22 -1.19 3.33
N ALA A 235 -19.23 -1.19 4.22
CA ALA A 235 -18.46 0.01 4.56
C ALA A 235 -17.64 0.52 3.36
N VAL A 236 -17.00 -0.39 2.60
CA VAL A 236 -16.27 -0.03 1.37
C VAL A 236 -17.22 0.49 0.30
N SER A 237 -18.34 -0.20 0.05
CA SER A 237 -19.33 0.25 -0.93
C SER A 237 -19.89 1.63 -0.57
N ALA A 238 -20.18 1.88 0.71
CA ALA A 238 -20.63 3.19 1.17
C ALA A 238 -19.55 4.27 1.03
N ALA A 239 -18.27 3.93 1.27
CA ALA A 239 -17.16 4.85 1.08
C ALA A 239 -17.03 5.27 -0.39
N LEU A 240 -17.04 4.31 -1.32
CA LEU A 240 -16.94 4.59 -2.76
C LEU A 240 -18.17 5.35 -3.29
N ALA A 241 -19.38 4.96 -2.86
CA ALA A 241 -20.60 5.67 -3.25
C ALA A 241 -20.58 7.14 -2.82
N ALA A 242 -20.03 7.44 -1.64
CA ALA A 242 -19.90 8.82 -1.15
C ALA A 242 -19.00 9.67 -2.07
N LEU A 243 -17.91 9.12 -2.60
CA LEU A 243 -17.01 9.81 -3.52
C LEU A 243 -17.74 10.17 -4.84
N SER A 244 -18.45 9.21 -5.45
CA SER A 244 -19.20 9.44 -6.69
C SER A 244 -20.39 10.39 -6.53
N THR A 245 -20.88 10.62 -5.30
CA THR A 245 -21.91 11.65 -5.04
C THR A 245 -21.31 13.04 -4.82
N GLY A 246 -20.07 13.12 -4.31
CA GLY A 246 -19.36 14.38 -4.13
C GLY A 246 -18.99 15.06 -5.44
N GLU A 247 -18.61 14.29 -6.46
CA GLU A 247 -18.32 14.78 -7.83
C GLU A 247 -19.57 15.36 -8.53
N ARG A 248 -20.78 14.97 -8.11
CA ARG A 248 -22.05 15.40 -8.73
C ARG A 248 -22.66 16.68 -8.15
N ARG A 249 -21.93 17.44 -7.32
CA ARG A 249 -22.33 18.81 -6.95
C ARG A 249 -21.67 19.82 -7.91
N PRO A 250 -22.32 20.20 -9.04
CA PRO A 250 -21.88 21.36 -9.80
C PRO A 250 -22.02 22.62 -8.95
N GLY A 251 -21.10 23.57 -9.14
CA GLY A 251 -21.06 24.83 -8.42
C GLY A 251 -22.43 25.50 -8.36
N ALA A 252 -22.78 25.98 -7.17
CA ALA A 252 -23.81 26.99 -7.04
C ALA A 252 -23.37 28.20 -7.87
N THR A 253 -24.19 28.48 -8.87
CA THR A 253 -24.22 29.64 -9.77
C THR A 253 -23.91 30.96 -9.09
#